data_AF-A0A8T7BQ79-F1
#
_entry.id   AF-A0A8T7BQ79-F1
#
_cell.length_a   1.000
_cell.length_b   1.000
_cell.length_c   1.000
_cell.angle_alpha   90.00
_cell.angle_beta   90.00
_cell.angle_gamma   90.00
#
_symmetry.space_group_name_H-M   'P 1'
#
loop_
_entity.id
_entity.type
_entity.pdbx_description
1 polymer ?
#
loop_
_entity_poly.entity_id
_entity_poly.type
_entity_poly.pdbx_seq_one_letter_code
_entity_poly.pdbx_strand_id
1 'polypeptide(L)'
;MAIHQQILTNDSDFLFSNQIESGHNQEPPELDTNQPGWKLMVIDDDEAVHQVTRMVLEDFKFENQGLSIIHGYSAEDAKRLLAEHPDTAILMLDVVMETDHAGLELIPRIRKEPDLKRMRIVLRTGQPGQAPERQVIADYEINDYLEKSNMSADKLQTTIITALRNYKDLLTIESLALSQSNLEQQIEERTREIVQINQSLSKEVNNAKVPIRSY
;
A
#
# COMPACT_ATOMS: atom_id res chain seq x y z
N MET A 1 -58.13 -19.28 36.26
CA MET A 1 -57.05 -20.27 36.41
C MET A 1 -55.73 -19.56 36.17
N ALA A 2 -54.88 -19.58 37.21
CA ALA A 2 -53.41 -19.56 37.24
C ALA A 2 -52.67 -19.91 35.92
N ILE A 3 -51.41 -19.53 35.61
CA ILE A 3 -50.27 -18.85 36.27
C ILE A 3 -49.18 -18.64 35.17
N HIS A 4 -48.34 -17.59 35.31
CA HIS A 4 -46.93 -17.31 34.83
C HIS A 4 -46.40 -17.90 33.50
N GLN A 5 -45.54 -17.22 32.72
CA GLN A 5 -44.26 -16.60 33.13
C GLN A 5 -43.67 -15.66 32.03
N GLN A 6 -42.93 -14.63 32.46
CA GLN A 6 -42.12 -13.69 31.66
C GLN A 6 -40.96 -14.38 30.91
N ILE A 7 -40.57 -13.87 29.72
CA ILE A 7 -39.16 -13.71 29.28
C ILE A 7 -39.04 -12.44 28.42
N LEU A 8 -37.94 -11.71 28.64
CA LEU A 8 -37.49 -10.41 28.12
C LEU A 8 -36.86 -10.46 26.71
N THR A 9 -36.63 -9.26 26.16
CA THR A 9 -35.66 -8.85 25.09
C THR A 9 -36.12 -9.12 23.63
N ASN A 10 -35.95 -8.23 22.65
CA ASN A 10 -34.95 -7.17 22.39
C ASN A 10 -35.59 -6.00 21.60
N ASP A 11 -35.32 -4.76 22.03
CA ASP A 11 -35.48 -3.56 21.21
C ASP A 11 -34.26 -3.40 20.30
N SER A 12 -34.41 -3.71 19.00
CA SER A 12 -33.43 -3.35 17.97
C SER A 12 -34.09 -3.21 16.59
N ASP A 13 -35.19 -2.47 16.50
CA ASP A 13 -35.90 -2.22 15.23
C ASP A 13 -36.42 -0.77 15.13
N PHE A 14 -35.63 0.18 15.62
CA PHE A 14 -35.92 1.61 15.46
C PHE A 14 -34.97 2.24 14.45
N LEU A 15 -35.57 2.79 13.40
CA LEU A 15 -35.05 3.74 12.38
C LEU A 15 -34.88 3.21 10.94
N PHE A 16 -35.94 2.60 10.38
CA PHE A 16 -36.24 2.76 8.96
C PHE A 16 -37.71 3.10 8.76
N SER A 17 -38.05 4.39 8.90
CA SER A 17 -39.22 4.98 8.26
C SER A 17 -39.10 6.49 8.29
N ASN A 18 -38.67 7.08 7.18
CA ASN A 18 -39.33 8.25 6.61
C ASN A 18 -38.78 8.59 5.22
N GLN A 19 -39.74 8.73 4.30
CA GLN A 19 -39.72 9.55 3.09
C GLN A 19 -39.02 8.97 1.84
N ILE A 20 -39.78 8.16 1.10
CA ILE A 20 -39.70 8.09 -0.35
C ILE A 20 -40.53 9.25 -0.94
N GLU A 21 -39.99 9.85 -2.00
CA GLU A 21 -40.55 10.88 -2.91
C GLU A 21 -40.25 12.36 -2.59
N SER A 22 -39.19 12.87 -3.22
CA SER A 22 -39.32 13.95 -4.21
C SER A 22 -38.02 14.09 -4.98
N GLY A 23 -38.13 14.06 -6.32
CA GLY A 23 -36.99 13.97 -7.23
C GLY A 23 -36.03 15.14 -7.11
N HIS A 24 -34.76 14.84 -6.85
CA HIS A 24 -33.63 15.68 -7.20
C HIS A 24 -32.68 14.81 -8.03
N ASN A 25 -32.38 15.26 -9.25
CA ASN A 25 -31.23 14.80 -10.01
C ASN A 25 -30.01 14.91 -9.10
N GLN A 26 -29.58 13.79 -8.51
CA GLN A 26 -28.28 13.72 -7.89
C GLN A 26 -27.29 13.51 -9.03
N GLU A 27 -26.62 14.59 -9.41
CA GLU A 27 -25.39 14.50 -10.19
C GLU A 27 -24.49 13.44 -9.53
N PRO A 28 -23.78 12.61 -10.33
CA PRO A 28 -22.86 11.63 -9.78
C PRO A 28 -21.89 12.34 -8.83
N PRO A 29 -21.50 11.68 -7.71
CA PRO A 29 -20.68 12.32 -6.69
C PRO A 29 -19.48 12.97 -7.35
N GLU A 30 -19.33 14.29 -7.17
CA GLU A 30 -18.19 15.04 -7.70
C GLU A 30 -16.92 14.31 -7.28
N LEU A 31 -16.14 13.91 -8.29
CA LEU A 31 -14.87 13.22 -8.11
C LEU A 31 -14.00 14.09 -7.19
N ASP A 32 -13.53 13.53 -6.09
CA ASP A 32 -12.52 14.17 -5.24
C ASP A 32 -11.21 14.26 -6.04
N THR A 33 -11.05 15.34 -6.81
CA THR A 33 -9.91 15.57 -7.73
C THR A 33 -8.62 15.91 -6.99
N ASN A 34 -8.60 15.82 -5.66
CA ASN A 34 -7.50 16.33 -4.84
C ASN A 34 -6.56 15.24 -4.30
N GLN A 35 -6.75 13.98 -4.67
CA GLN A 35 -5.79 12.92 -4.37
C GLN A 35 -4.70 12.90 -5.46
N PRO A 36 -3.41 13.10 -5.11
CA PRO A 36 -2.33 13.04 -6.08
C PRO A 36 -2.33 11.65 -6.72
N GLY A 37 -2.40 11.59 -8.05
CA GLY A 37 -2.47 10.34 -8.79
C GLY A 37 -1.25 9.44 -8.54
N TRP A 38 -1.42 8.15 -8.77
CA TRP A 38 -0.35 7.15 -8.61
C TRP A 38 0.83 7.47 -9.52
N LYS A 39 2.06 7.45 -8.99
CA LYS A 39 3.26 7.72 -9.78
C LYS A 39 3.78 6.47 -10.48
N LEU A 40 3.82 6.53 -11.81
CA LEU A 40 4.44 5.54 -12.68
C LEU A 40 5.68 6.15 -13.30
N MET A 41 6.86 5.57 -13.05
CA MET A 41 8.09 5.96 -13.70
C MET A 41 8.39 5.00 -14.86
N VAL A 42 8.71 5.55 -16.03
CA VAL A 42 9.07 4.79 -17.24
C VAL A 42 10.50 5.15 -17.62
N ILE A 43 11.38 4.15 -17.61
CA ILE A 43 12.78 4.25 -18.00
C ILE A 43 13.02 3.34 -19.20
N ASP A 44 13.13 3.93 -20.38
CA ASP A 44 13.38 3.25 -21.66
C ASP A 44 14.08 4.25 -22.59
N ASP A 45 15.06 3.82 -23.38
CA ASP A 45 15.77 4.72 -24.32
C ASP A 45 14.97 4.97 -25.61
N ASP A 46 13.93 4.16 -25.87
CA ASP A 46 13.06 4.27 -27.03
C ASP A 46 11.90 5.26 -26.80
N GLU A 47 11.91 6.39 -27.51
CA GLU A 47 10.85 7.40 -27.42
C GLU A 47 9.46 6.85 -27.79
N ALA A 48 9.38 5.86 -28.69
CA ALA A 48 8.11 5.26 -29.07
C ALA A 48 7.44 4.55 -27.89
N VAL A 49 8.24 3.98 -26.97
CA VAL A 49 7.73 3.38 -25.74
C VAL A 49 7.02 4.43 -24.90
N HIS A 50 7.62 5.60 -24.72
CA HIS A 50 7.07 6.68 -23.92
C HIS A 50 5.76 7.20 -24.49
N GLN A 51 5.70 7.36 -25.81
CA GLN A 51 4.49 7.79 -26.51
C GLN A 51 3.36 6.76 -26.38
N VAL A 52 3.65 5.48 -26.63
CA VAL A 52 2.66 4.40 -26.52
C VAL A 52 2.15 4.26 -25.09
N THR A 53 3.04 4.27 -24.09
CA THR A 53 2.64 4.17 -22.69
C THR A 53 1.73 5.33 -22.29
N ARG A 54 2.02 6.56 -22.73
CA ARG A 54 1.15 7.71 -22.50
C ARG A 54 -0.22 7.52 -23.13
N MET A 55 -0.28 7.10 -24.40
CA MET A 55 -1.55 6.89 -25.12
C MET A 55 -2.41 5.80 -24.48
N VAL A 56 -1.80 4.68 -24.09
CA VAL A 56 -2.54 3.53 -23.51
C VAL A 56 -3.08 3.85 -22.11
N LEU A 57 -2.42 4.75 -21.37
CA LEU A 57 -2.73 5.06 -19.98
C LEU A 57 -3.35 6.44 -19.76
N GLU A 58 -3.69 7.17 -20.83
CA GLU A 58 -4.26 8.53 -20.76
C GLU A 58 -5.54 8.59 -19.92
N ASP A 59 -6.47 7.67 -20.16
CA ASP A 59 -7.75 7.55 -19.43
C ASP A 59 -7.71 6.50 -18.31
N PHE A 60 -6.52 6.02 -17.95
CA PHE A 60 -6.39 4.98 -16.93
C PHE A 60 -6.82 5.49 -15.56
N LYS A 61 -7.63 4.69 -14.86
CA LYS A 61 -8.01 4.93 -13.47
C LYS A 61 -7.90 3.67 -12.64
N PHE A 62 -7.32 3.82 -11.46
CA PHE A 62 -7.32 2.80 -10.41
C PHE A 62 -7.87 3.42 -9.13
N GLU A 63 -8.97 2.86 -8.61
CA GLU A 63 -9.66 3.38 -7.42
C GLU A 63 -9.99 4.88 -7.51
N ASN A 64 -10.49 5.31 -8.67
CA ASN A 64 -10.83 6.70 -8.99
C ASN A 64 -9.64 7.68 -9.05
N GLN A 65 -8.40 7.20 -8.90
CA GLN A 65 -7.19 7.99 -9.10
C GLN A 65 -6.57 7.71 -10.47
N GLY A 66 -6.07 8.75 -11.12
CA GLY A 66 -5.29 8.63 -12.36
C GLY A 66 -3.82 8.29 -12.11
N LEU A 67 -3.04 8.25 -13.19
CA LEU A 67 -1.58 8.07 -13.14
C LEU A 67 -0.86 9.39 -13.43
N SER A 68 0.20 9.66 -12.67
CA SER A 68 1.23 10.64 -13.01
C SER A 68 2.41 9.90 -13.60
N ILE A 69 2.61 10.02 -14.91
CA ILE A 69 3.71 9.32 -15.61
C ILE A 69 4.96 10.20 -15.64
N ILE A 70 6.04 9.69 -15.07
CA ILE A 70 7.37 10.30 -15.05
C ILE A 70 8.25 9.54 -16.05
N HIS A 71 8.96 10.26 -16.91
CA HIS A 71 9.75 9.67 -17.98
C HIS A 71 11.25 9.94 -17.78
N GLY A 72 12.07 8.92 -17.95
CA GLY A 72 13.52 9.02 -18.07
C GLY A 72 14.03 8.12 -19.19
N TYR A 73 15.19 8.44 -19.75
CA TYR A 73 15.66 7.81 -21.01
C TYR A 73 16.98 7.07 -20.84
N SER A 74 17.45 6.97 -19.59
CA SER A 74 18.78 6.48 -19.25
C SER A 74 18.82 5.93 -17.83
N ALA A 75 19.82 5.11 -17.53
CA ALA A 75 20.11 4.66 -16.18
C ALA A 75 20.55 5.83 -15.26
N GLU A 76 21.08 6.91 -15.82
CA GLU A 76 21.39 8.14 -15.08
C GLU A 76 20.10 8.89 -14.71
N ASP A 77 19.17 9.05 -15.66
CA ASP A 77 17.86 9.63 -15.40
C ASP A 77 17.11 8.84 -14.33
N ALA A 78 17.14 7.51 -14.41
CA ALA A 78 16.51 6.66 -13.40
C ALA A 78 17.00 6.99 -11.99
N LYS A 79 18.32 7.09 -11.79
CA LYS A 79 18.90 7.41 -10.47
C LYS A 79 18.45 8.80 -9.98
N ARG A 80 18.47 9.79 -10.86
CA ARG A 80 18.08 11.17 -10.52
C ARG A 80 16.59 11.24 -10.17
N LEU A 81 15.72 10.69 -11.03
CA LEU A 81 14.27 10.74 -10.87
C LEU A 81 13.80 9.95 -9.65
N LEU A 82 14.42 8.80 -9.34
CA LEU A 82 14.10 8.03 -8.14
C LEU A 82 14.45 8.78 -6.84
N ALA A 83 15.50 9.61 -6.86
CA ALA A 83 15.83 10.49 -5.75
C ALA A 83 14.85 11.66 -5.61
N GLU A 84 14.37 12.22 -6.74
CA GLU A 84 13.37 13.30 -6.77
C GLU A 84 11.96 12.82 -6.41
N HIS A 85 11.65 11.54 -6.65
CA HIS A 85 10.32 10.94 -6.49
C HIS A 85 10.36 9.61 -5.72
N PRO A 86 10.70 9.64 -4.42
CA PRO A 86 10.77 8.44 -3.59
C PRO A 86 9.41 7.76 -3.35
N ASP A 87 8.31 8.47 -3.63
CA ASP A 87 6.93 8.00 -3.55
C ASP A 87 6.43 7.34 -4.86
N THR A 88 7.35 6.99 -5.77
CA THR A 88 7.02 6.25 -6.99
C THR A 88 6.40 4.89 -6.65
N ALA A 89 5.19 4.64 -7.15
CA ALA A 89 4.48 3.39 -6.90
C ALA A 89 5.01 2.26 -7.79
N ILE A 90 5.22 2.57 -9.08
CA ILE A 90 5.65 1.61 -10.08
C ILE A 90 6.82 2.19 -10.89
N LEU A 91 7.86 1.37 -11.09
CA LEU A 91 8.92 1.60 -12.06
C LEU A 91 8.80 0.57 -13.19
N MET A 92 8.55 1.04 -14.40
CA MET A 92 8.69 0.27 -15.62
C MET A 92 10.07 0.53 -16.20
N LEU A 93 10.91 -0.50 -16.28
CA LEU A 93 12.33 -0.39 -16.56
C LEU A 93 12.73 -1.30 -17.72
N ASP A 94 13.39 -0.73 -18.72
CA ASP A 94 14.06 -1.52 -19.74
C ASP A 94 15.36 -2.14 -19.24
N VAL A 95 15.63 -3.37 -19.65
CA VAL A 95 16.85 -4.09 -19.27
C VAL A 95 18.06 -3.61 -20.08
N VAL A 96 17.86 -3.35 -21.38
CA VAL A 96 18.94 -3.09 -22.35
C VAL A 96 18.84 -1.64 -22.80
N MET A 97 19.72 -0.77 -22.29
CA MET A 97 19.80 0.65 -22.69
C MET A 97 21.25 0.98 -23.08
N GLU A 98 21.98 1.70 -22.24
CA GLU A 98 23.39 2.06 -22.49
C GLU A 98 24.32 0.83 -22.45
N THR A 99 23.93 -0.19 -21.70
CA THR A 99 24.56 -1.49 -21.67
C THR A 99 23.49 -2.59 -21.70
N ASP A 100 23.89 -3.80 -22.10
CA ASP A 100 23.02 -4.98 -22.17
C ASP A 100 22.36 -5.35 -20.82
N HIS A 101 22.84 -4.80 -19.70
CA HIS A 101 22.40 -5.13 -18.35
C HIS A 101 22.09 -3.89 -17.50
N ALA A 102 22.03 -2.70 -18.12
CA ALA A 102 21.91 -1.42 -17.41
C ALA A 102 20.71 -1.40 -16.45
N GLY A 103 19.56 -1.90 -16.90
CA GLY A 103 18.36 -1.99 -16.06
C GLY A 103 18.53 -2.95 -14.87
N LEU A 104 19.13 -4.12 -15.08
CA LEU A 104 19.36 -5.10 -14.02
C LEU A 104 20.32 -4.60 -12.95
N GLU A 105 21.36 -3.84 -13.33
CA GLU A 105 22.33 -3.25 -12.39
C GLU A 105 21.71 -2.18 -11.47
N LEU A 106 20.59 -1.56 -11.87
CA LEU A 106 19.88 -0.59 -11.05
C LEU A 106 19.08 -1.24 -9.92
N ILE A 107 18.53 -2.43 -10.14
CA ILE A 107 17.59 -3.05 -9.20
C ILE A 107 18.19 -3.28 -7.81
N PRO A 108 19.41 -3.84 -7.66
CA PRO A 108 20.04 -3.99 -6.35
C PRO A 108 20.25 -2.67 -5.62
N ARG A 109 20.44 -1.56 -6.35
CA ARG A 109 20.59 -0.23 -5.75
C ARG A 109 19.25 0.26 -5.24
N ILE A 110 18.20 0.13 -6.05
CA ILE A 110 16.83 0.50 -5.68
C ILE A 110 16.39 -0.25 -4.42
N ARG A 111 16.66 -1.57 -4.33
CA ARG A 111 16.25 -2.39 -3.19
C ARG A 111 17.03 -2.12 -1.90
N LYS A 112 18.17 -1.43 -1.96
CA LYS A 112 18.91 -0.99 -0.77
C LYS A 112 18.29 0.22 -0.11
N GLU A 113 17.60 1.07 -0.86
CA GLU A 113 16.98 2.30 -0.35
C GLU A 113 15.63 2.01 0.32
N PRO A 114 15.46 2.32 1.63
CA PRO A 114 14.25 1.99 2.38
C PRO A 114 12.96 2.53 1.74
N ASP A 115 12.99 3.75 1.22
CA ASP A 115 11.81 4.39 0.63
C ASP A 115 11.38 3.75 -0.70
N LEU A 116 12.34 3.17 -1.43
CA LEU A 116 12.12 2.55 -2.74
C LEU A 116 11.84 1.06 -2.66
N LYS A 117 12.02 0.41 -1.50
CA LYS A 117 11.69 -1.02 -1.32
C LYS A 117 10.24 -1.34 -1.63
N ARG A 118 9.35 -0.40 -1.35
CA ARG A 118 7.92 -0.54 -1.62
C ARG A 118 7.58 -0.47 -3.10
N MET A 119 8.40 0.21 -3.90
CA MET A 119 8.15 0.42 -5.32
C MET A 119 8.09 -0.92 -6.07
N ARG A 120 7.06 -1.05 -6.90
CA ARG A 120 6.90 -2.21 -7.76
C ARG A 120 7.71 -2.04 -9.04
N ILE A 121 8.61 -2.97 -9.33
CA ILE A 121 9.39 -2.97 -10.57
C ILE A 121 8.72 -3.91 -11.57
N VAL A 122 8.51 -3.41 -12.78
CA VAL A 122 8.04 -4.13 -13.98
C VAL A 122 9.15 -4.04 -15.01
N LEU A 123 9.75 -5.17 -15.37
CA LEU A 123 10.81 -5.18 -16.37
C LEU A 123 10.22 -5.27 -17.77
N ARG A 124 10.81 -4.53 -18.71
CA ARG A 124 10.55 -4.64 -20.13
C ARG A 124 11.84 -5.06 -20.84
N THR A 125 11.78 -5.95 -21.83
CA THR A 125 12.94 -6.23 -22.71
C THR A 125 12.52 -6.87 -24.03
N GLY A 126 13.28 -6.60 -25.09
CA GLY A 126 13.06 -7.15 -26.43
C GLY A 126 13.76 -8.49 -26.70
N GLN A 127 14.69 -8.93 -25.84
CA GLN A 127 15.42 -10.19 -26.05
C GLN A 127 15.59 -10.97 -24.73
N PRO A 128 14.77 -11.99 -24.46
CA PRO A 128 14.85 -12.82 -23.25
C PRO A 128 16.07 -13.77 -23.19
N GLY A 129 17.10 -13.54 -24.01
CA GLY A 129 18.15 -14.52 -24.29
C GLY A 129 19.33 -14.59 -23.29
N GLN A 130 19.52 -13.59 -22.42
CA GLN A 130 20.73 -13.48 -21.60
C GLN A 130 20.54 -13.76 -20.11
N ALA A 131 19.32 -13.65 -19.58
CA ALA A 131 19.01 -14.02 -18.20
C ALA A 131 17.62 -14.70 -18.15
N PRO A 132 17.50 -15.92 -17.60
CA PRO A 132 16.20 -16.58 -17.48
C PRO A 132 15.27 -15.71 -16.66
N GLU A 133 14.13 -15.32 -17.24
CA GLU A 133 13.09 -14.50 -16.62
C GLU A 133 12.79 -14.94 -15.17
N ARG A 134 12.67 -16.25 -14.94
CA ARG A 134 12.44 -16.83 -13.61
C ARG A 134 13.54 -16.53 -12.58
N GLN A 135 14.81 -16.51 -12.99
CA GLN A 135 15.93 -16.20 -12.08
C GLN A 135 15.92 -14.72 -11.75
N VAL A 136 15.75 -13.86 -12.76
CA VAL A 136 15.68 -12.42 -12.55
C VAL A 136 14.52 -12.04 -11.62
N ILE A 137 13.32 -12.61 -11.85
CA ILE A 137 12.15 -12.38 -11.00
C ILE A 137 12.39 -12.83 -9.55
N ALA A 138 12.98 -14.01 -9.37
CA ALA A 138 13.22 -14.58 -8.04
C ALA A 138 14.34 -13.84 -7.27
N ASP A 139 15.42 -13.47 -7.96
CA ASP A 139 16.63 -12.92 -7.34
C ASP A 139 16.48 -11.43 -6.98
N TYR A 140 15.54 -10.71 -7.63
CA TYR A 140 15.42 -9.25 -7.49
C TYR A 140 14.05 -8.75 -7.03
N GLU A 141 13.14 -9.64 -6.62
CA GLU A 141 11.77 -9.30 -6.19
C GLU A 141 11.06 -8.38 -7.21
N ILE A 142 11.12 -8.78 -8.48
CA ILE A 142 10.45 -8.09 -9.58
C ILE A 142 9.02 -8.59 -9.67
N ASN A 143 8.08 -7.68 -9.93
CA ASN A 143 6.65 -8.01 -9.84
C ASN A 143 6.09 -8.50 -11.18
N ASP A 144 6.68 -8.11 -12.31
CA ASP A 144 6.27 -8.57 -13.63
C ASP A 144 7.38 -8.41 -14.67
N TYR A 145 7.32 -9.19 -15.75
CA TYR A 145 8.25 -9.17 -16.87
C TYR A 145 7.48 -9.14 -18.21
N LEU A 146 7.87 -8.19 -19.05
CA LEU A 146 7.10 -7.77 -20.20
C LEU A 146 7.96 -7.77 -21.48
N GLU A 147 7.63 -8.64 -22.44
CA GLU A 147 8.30 -8.68 -23.73
C GLU A 147 7.94 -7.45 -24.59
N LYS A 148 8.94 -6.70 -25.09
CA LYS A 148 8.73 -5.50 -25.94
C LYS A 148 7.90 -5.80 -27.20
N SER A 149 8.04 -7.00 -27.77
CA SER A 149 7.42 -7.42 -29.04
C SER A 149 5.95 -7.86 -28.94
N ASN A 150 5.44 -8.18 -27.74
CA ASN A 150 4.10 -8.73 -27.55
C ASN A 150 3.28 -7.93 -26.51
N MET A 151 3.53 -6.63 -26.43
CA MET A 151 2.83 -5.73 -25.51
C MET A 151 1.51 -5.25 -26.11
N SER A 152 0.38 -5.81 -25.66
CA SER A 152 -0.93 -5.22 -25.92
C SER A 152 -1.26 -4.15 -24.88
N ALA A 153 -2.14 -3.21 -25.26
CA ALA A 153 -2.67 -2.19 -24.36
C ALA A 153 -3.32 -2.83 -23.11
N ASP A 154 -4.14 -3.87 -23.31
CA ASP A 154 -4.83 -4.60 -22.25
C ASP A 154 -3.85 -5.26 -21.26
N LYS A 155 -2.75 -5.82 -21.78
CA LYS A 155 -1.71 -6.44 -20.94
C LYS A 155 -1.02 -5.40 -20.08
N LEU A 156 -0.63 -4.26 -20.68
CA LEU A 156 -0.02 -3.16 -19.94
C LEU A 156 -0.97 -2.66 -18.83
N GLN A 157 -2.23 -2.39 -19.13
CA GLN A 157 -3.21 -1.94 -18.14
C GLN A 157 -3.39 -2.96 -17.01
N THR A 158 -3.52 -4.25 -17.35
CA THR A 158 -3.67 -5.32 -16.34
C THR A 158 -2.45 -5.45 -15.43
N THR A 159 -1.24 -5.35 -16.00
CA THR A 159 0.01 -5.35 -15.22
C THR A 159 0.07 -4.14 -14.29
N ILE A 160 -0.27 -2.94 -14.77
CA ILE A 160 -0.29 -1.74 -13.94
C ILE A 160 -1.33 -1.85 -12.81
N ILE A 161 -2.54 -2.34 -13.08
CA ILE A 161 -3.56 -2.58 -12.05
C ILE A 161 -3.04 -3.54 -10.97
N THR A 162 -2.42 -4.64 -11.40
CA THR A 162 -1.89 -5.66 -10.49
C THR A 162 -0.76 -5.09 -9.63
N ALA A 163 0.16 -4.33 -10.24
CA ALA A 163 1.24 -3.68 -9.53
C ALA A 163 0.73 -2.61 -8.54
N LEU A 164 -0.22 -1.77 -8.93
CA LEU A 164 -0.81 -0.76 -8.03
C LEU A 164 -1.51 -1.41 -6.83
N ARG A 165 -2.29 -2.47 -7.08
CA ARG A 165 -2.94 -3.23 -6.00
C ARG A 165 -1.91 -3.80 -5.03
N ASN A 166 -0.85 -4.44 -5.54
CA ASN A 166 0.23 -4.96 -4.71
C ASN A 166 0.96 -3.88 -3.91
N TYR A 167 1.20 -2.71 -4.52
CA TYR A 167 1.81 -1.56 -3.85
C TYR A 167 0.96 -1.09 -2.66
N LYS A 168 -0.34 -0.92 -2.89
CA LYS A 168 -1.31 -0.51 -1.88
C LYS A 168 -1.43 -1.54 -0.75
N ASP A 169 -1.51 -2.83 -1.09
CA ASP A 169 -1.61 -3.91 -0.11
C ASP A 169 -0.38 -3.92 0.80
N LEU A 170 0.81 -3.70 0.24
CA LEU A 170 2.05 -3.61 1.01
C LEU A 170 2.05 -2.41 1.96
N LEU A 171 1.65 -1.23 1.50
CA LEU A 171 1.50 -0.05 2.37
C LEU A 171 0.52 -0.31 3.53
N THR A 172 -0.56 -1.01 3.23
CA THR A 172 -1.57 -1.38 4.23
C THR A 172 -0.98 -2.32 5.28
N ILE A 173 -0.24 -3.35 4.85
CA ILE A 173 0.43 -4.30 5.75
C ILE A 173 1.45 -3.58 6.64
N GLU A 174 2.28 -2.70 6.10
CA GLU A 174 3.25 -1.93 6.88
C GLU A 174 2.56 -1.04 7.93
N SER A 175 1.50 -0.33 7.53
CA SER A 175 0.71 0.50 8.44
C SER A 175 0.08 -0.31 9.58
N LEU A 176 -0.41 -1.51 9.28
CA LEU A 176 -0.97 -2.42 10.28
C LEU A 176 0.11 -2.93 11.24
N ALA A 177 1.28 -3.32 10.74
CA ALA A 177 2.40 -3.77 11.56
C ALA A 177 2.89 -2.67 12.53
N LEU A 178 3.00 -1.43 12.05
CA LEU A 178 3.34 -0.27 12.89
C LEU A 178 2.27 -0.02 13.96
N SER A 179 0.99 -0.11 13.60
CA SER A 179 -0.12 0.07 14.53
C SER A 179 -0.14 -1.01 15.62
N GLN A 180 0.14 -2.26 15.26
CA GLN A 180 0.26 -3.38 16.22
C GLN A 180 1.42 -3.15 17.19
N SER A 181 2.59 -2.75 16.70
CA SER A 181 3.75 -2.47 17.57
C SER A 181 3.47 -1.34 18.56
N ASN A 182 2.79 -0.27 18.11
CA ASN A 182 2.38 0.83 18.99
C ASN A 182 1.37 0.37 20.06
N LEU A 183 0.40 -0.47 19.68
CA LEU A 183 -0.57 -1.04 20.62
C LEU A 183 0.11 -1.93 21.66
N GLU A 184 1.07 -2.75 21.26
CA GLU A 184 1.84 -3.60 22.17
C GLU A 184 2.63 -2.77 23.19
N GLN A 185 3.28 -1.69 22.75
CA GLN A 185 3.99 -0.76 23.64
C GLN A 185 3.04 -0.12 24.65
N GLN A 186 1.87 0.36 24.20
CA GLN A 186 0.86 0.93 25.09
C GLN A 186 0.35 -0.09 26.11
N ILE A 187 0.10 -1.34 25.68
CA ILE A 187 -0.32 -2.42 26.58
C ILE A 187 0.75 -2.69 27.63
N GLU A 188 2.03 -2.73 27.23
CA GLU A 188 3.13 -2.98 28.16
C GLU A 188 3.26 -1.87 29.20
N GLU A 189 3.22 -0.61 28.78
CA GLU A 189 3.27 0.56 29.68
C GLU A 189 2.12 0.54 30.69
N ARG A 190 0.88 0.36 30.21
CA ARG A 190 -0.31 0.33 31.07
C ARG A 190 -0.30 -0.87 32.02
N THR A 191 0.22 -2.00 31.57
CA THR A 191 0.39 -3.19 32.42
C THR A 191 1.40 -2.91 33.54
N ARG A 192 2.53 -2.27 33.24
CA ARG A 192 3.52 -1.88 34.26
C ARG A 192 2.92 -0.91 35.28
N GLU A 193 2.18 0.11 34.83
CA GLU A 193 1.47 1.06 35.71
C GLU A 193 0.51 0.34 36.67
N ILE A 194 -0.35 -0.54 36.12
CA ILE A 194 -1.32 -1.30 36.91
C ILE A 194 -0.61 -2.17 37.96
N VAL A 195 0.48 -2.84 37.59
CA VAL A 195 1.26 -3.67 38.53
C VAL A 195 1.85 -2.80 39.65
N GLN A 196 2.41 -1.63 39.33
CA GLN A 196 2.95 -0.71 40.33
C GLN A 196 1.87 -0.19 41.28
N ILE A 197 0.72 0.23 40.75
CA ILE A 197 -0.42 0.69 41.54
C ILE A 197 -0.90 -0.43 42.47
N ASN A 198 -1.13 -1.63 41.95
CA ASN A 198 -1.56 -2.78 42.74
C ASN A 198 -0.56 -3.12 43.86
N GLN A 199 0.74 -3.05 43.60
CA GLN A 199 1.77 -3.25 44.62
C GLN A 199 1.73 -2.17 45.71
N SER A 200 1.55 -0.89 45.34
CA SER A 200 1.47 0.22 46.29
C SER A 200 0.22 0.11 47.19
N LEU A 201 -0.94 -0.15 46.60
CA LEU A 201 -2.20 -0.36 47.33
C LEU A 201 -2.10 -1.56 48.29
N SER A 202 -1.48 -2.65 47.84
CA SER A 202 -1.28 -3.83 48.70
C SER A 202 -0.42 -3.52 49.92
N LYS A 203 0.61 -2.68 49.76
CA LYS A 203 1.44 -2.20 50.89
C LYS A 203 0.63 -1.32 51.85
N GLU A 204 -0.16 -0.38 51.34
CA GLU A 204 -1.02 0.48 52.16
C GLU A 204 -2.06 -0.31 52.95
N VAL A 205 -2.75 -1.25 52.29
CA VAL A 205 -3.75 -2.11 52.95
C VAL A 205 -3.12 -2.96 54.06
N ASN A 206 -1.91 -3.49 53.85
CA ASN A 206 -1.21 -4.25 54.89
C ASN A 206 -0.78 -3.37 56.07
N ASN A 207 -0.34 -2.13 55.81
CA ASN A 207 0.00 -1.18 56.87
C ASN A 207 -1.24 -0.73 57.68
N ALA A 208 -2.40 -0.63 57.04
CA ALA A 208 -3.66 -0.28 57.71
C ALA A 208 -4.23 -1.41 58.59
N LYS A 209 -3.79 -2.67 58.41
CA LYS A 209 -4.20 -3.82 59.22
C LYS A 209 -3.38 -4.05 60.50
N VAL A 210 -2.43 -3.17 60.84
CA VAL A 210 -1.71 -3.24 62.11
C VAL A 210 -2.71 -3.05 63.27
N PRO A 211 -2.83 -4.00 64.21
CA PRO A 211 -3.95 -4.06 65.14
C PRO A 211 -3.92 -2.88 66.12
N ILE A 212 -5.06 -2.20 66.26
CA ILE A 212 -5.33 -1.30 67.39
C ILE A 212 -5.21 -2.17 68.65
N ARG A 213 -4.15 -1.93 69.44
CA ARG A 213 -3.96 -2.57 70.74
C ARG A 213 -5.18 -2.28 71.61
N SER A 214 -5.96 -3.31 71.91
CA SER A 214 -6.97 -3.29 72.95
C SER A 214 -6.26 -3.09 74.30
N TYR A 215 -6.54 -1.94 74.93
CA TYR A 215 -6.12 -1.58 76.29
C TYR A 215 -6.85 -2.41 77.35
#